data_AF-A0AAV3NYZ8-F1
#
_entry.id   AF-A0AAV3NYZ8-F1
#
_cell.length_a   1.000
_cell.length_b   1.000
_cell.length_c   1.000
_cell.angle_alpha   90.00
_cell.angle_beta   90.00
_cell.angle_gamma   90.00
#
_symmetry.space_group_name_H-M   'P 1'
#
loop_
_entity.id
_entity.type
_entity.pdbx_description
1 polymer ?
#
loop_
_entity_poly.entity_id
_entity_poly.type
_entity_poly.pdbx_seq_one_letter_code
_entity_poly.pdbx_strand_id
1 'polypeptide(L)'
;MHKKVFMRIVNDLSSEYEYFTLRYDAAEKVGLSPIQKCTTVIRMLAYRMPGDACDEYVKIDAFTAIECLKQFCKGVIHLYEGIYLRKPNAEDLERLLRVAEDRGFPGMIAHVRTRAELYDKVGHLQLKNDLIHHIWQKFGFNQI
;
A
#
# COMPACT_ATOMS: atom_id res chain seq x y z
N MET A 1 -7.65 11.68 -7.28
CA MET A 1 -7.76 11.64 -5.81
C MET A 1 -8.32 12.97 -5.30
N HIS A 2 -9.19 12.98 -4.30
CA HIS A 2 -9.77 14.24 -3.78
C HIS A 2 -8.73 15.07 -3.01
N LYS A 3 -8.71 16.40 -3.22
CA LYS A 3 -7.71 17.32 -2.64
C LYS A 3 -7.58 17.20 -1.12
N LYS A 4 -8.71 17.07 -0.41
CA LYS A 4 -8.72 16.95 1.06
C LYS A 4 -7.96 15.72 1.56
N VAL A 5 -8.12 14.58 0.87
CA VAL A 5 -7.41 13.33 1.23
C VAL A 5 -5.93 13.47 0.91
N PHE A 6 -5.59 14.06 -0.24
CA PHE A 6 -4.20 14.31 -0.63
C PHE A 6 -3.46 15.16 0.40
N MET A 7 -4.04 16.30 0.76
CA MET A 7 -3.41 17.22 1.72
C MET A 7 -3.28 16.58 3.10
N ARG A 8 -4.24 15.74 3.52
CA ARG A 8 -4.11 14.99 4.78
C ARG A 8 -2.89 14.07 4.75
N ILE A 9 -2.73 13.26 3.70
CA ILE A 9 -1.57 12.37 3.56
C ILE A 9 -0.26 13.16 3.56
N VAL A 10 -0.20 14.27 2.81
CA VAL A 10 0.99 15.12 2.77
C VAL A 10 1.32 15.67 4.15
N ASN A 11 0.34 16.19 4.87
CA ASN A 11 0.54 16.79 6.20
C ASN A 11 0.94 15.75 7.25
N ASP A 12 0.26 14.60 7.26
CA ASP A 12 0.55 13.50 8.20
C ASP A 12 1.98 12.98 7.96
N LEU A 13 2.37 12.76 6.71
CA LEU A 13 3.74 12.36 6.36
C LEU A 13 4.77 13.45 6.69
N SER A 14 4.47 14.72 6.43
CA SER A 14 5.42 15.82 6.70
C SER A 14 5.65 16.03 8.20
N SER A 15 4.68 15.67 9.04
CA SER A 15 4.77 15.82 10.50
C SER A 15 5.60 14.70 11.14
N GLU A 16 5.46 13.47 10.63
CA GLU A 16 6.01 12.26 11.26
C GLU A 16 7.30 11.75 10.58
N TYR A 17 7.51 12.10 9.31
CA TYR A 17 8.65 11.63 8.52
C TYR A 17 9.49 12.80 8.03
N GLU A 18 10.70 12.89 8.57
CA GLU A 18 11.68 13.91 8.18
C GLU A 18 12.02 13.85 6.68
N TYR A 19 11.85 12.70 6.01
CA TYR A 19 12.03 12.60 4.55
C TYR A 19 10.99 13.43 3.78
N PHE A 20 9.78 13.58 4.32
CA PHE A 20 8.70 14.37 3.74
C PHE A 20 8.65 15.79 4.29
N THR A 21 9.80 16.36 4.63
CA THR A 21 9.94 17.80 4.87
C THR A 21 10.66 18.47 3.70
N LEU A 22 10.56 19.80 3.63
CA LEU A 22 11.39 20.59 2.73
C LEU A 22 12.82 20.60 3.29
N ARG A 23 13.78 20.15 2.48
CA ARG A 23 15.20 20.08 2.87
C ARG A 23 16.04 20.91 1.92
N TYR A 24 17.16 21.42 2.41
CA TYR A 24 18.18 22.06 1.59
C TYR A 24 19.31 21.06 1.35
N ASP A 25 19.89 21.06 0.15
CA ASP A 25 21.11 20.29 -0.11
C ASP A 25 22.34 20.99 0.46
N ALA A 26 23.51 20.34 0.39
CA ALA A 26 24.77 20.89 0.88
C ALA A 26 25.23 22.16 0.12
N ALA A 27 24.58 22.48 -1.01
CA ALA A 27 24.79 23.69 -1.80
C ALA A 27 23.69 24.74 -1.58
N GLU A 28 22.91 24.61 -0.50
CA GLU A 28 21.78 25.49 -0.11
C GLU A 28 20.64 25.55 -1.13
N LYS A 29 20.56 24.61 -2.08
CA LYS A 29 19.43 24.55 -3.00
C LYS A 29 18.23 23.89 -2.32
N VAL A 30 17.07 24.46 -2.58
CA VAL A 30 15.79 23.93 -2.11
C VAL A 30 15.55 22.57 -2.78
N GLY A 31 15.48 21.52 -1.96
CA GLY A 31 15.14 20.18 -2.40
C GLY A 31 13.64 20.03 -2.70
N LEU A 32 13.24 18.80 -3.06
CA LEU A 32 11.85 18.50 -3.42
C LEU A 32 10.90 18.75 -2.24
N SER A 33 9.81 19.46 -2.52
CA SER A 33 8.75 19.69 -1.55
C SER A 33 7.99 18.41 -1.21
N PRO A 34 7.36 18.33 -0.03
CA PRO A 34 6.56 17.16 0.37
C PRO A 34 5.42 16.86 -0.62
N ILE A 35 4.81 17.92 -1.17
CA ILE A 35 3.77 17.83 -2.19
C ILE A 35 4.31 17.18 -3.46
N GLN A 36 5.49 17.59 -3.93
CA GLN A 36 6.13 16.99 -5.11
C GLN A 36 6.43 15.51 -4.87
N LYS A 37 7.07 15.17 -3.74
CA LYS A 37 7.38 13.79 -3.36
C LYS A 37 6.12 12.91 -3.36
N CYS A 38 5.05 13.34 -2.69
CA CYS A 38 3.80 12.59 -2.62
C CYS A 38 3.10 12.51 -3.99
N THR A 39 3.14 13.58 -4.79
CA THR A 39 2.54 13.60 -6.13
C THR A 39 3.21 12.58 -7.04
N THR A 40 4.53 12.52 -7.03
CA THR A 40 5.32 11.56 -7.81
C THR A 40 4.93 10.14 -7.47
N VAL A 41 4.90 9.80 -6.18
CA VAL A 41 4.56 8.46 -5.72
C VAL A 41 3.13 8.07 -6.10
N ILE A 42 2.16 8.97 -5.90
CA ILE A 42 0.76 8.70 -6.24
C ILE A 42 0.59 8.48 -7.75
N ARG A 43 1.32 9.23 -8.58
CA ARG A 43 1.32 9.01 -10.04
C ARG A 43 1.95 7.69 -10.41
N MET A 44 3.10 7.33 -9.82
CA MET A 44 3.74 6.02 -10.02
C MET A 44 2.76 4.87 -9.71
N LEU A 45 2.05 4.96 -8.58
CA LEU A 45 1.09 3.94 -8.14
C LEU A 45 -0.17 3.90 -9.01
N ALA A 46 -0.74 5.06 -9.35
CA ALA A 46 -1.98 5.14 -10.11
C ALA A 46 -1.83 4.67 -11.56
N TYR A 47 -0.70 5.00 -12.18
CA TYR A 47 -0.46 4.74 -13.60
C TYR A 47 0.51 3.57 -13.85
N ARG A 48 1.00 2.91 -12.79
CA ARG A 48 2.05 1.88 -12.85
C ARG A 48 3.30 2.37 -13.60
N MET A 49 3.65 3.64 -13.41
CA MET A 49 4.79 4.24 -14.10
C MET A 49 6.11 3.79 -13.48
N PRO A 50 7.13 3.48 -14.31
CA PRO A 50 8.48 3.30 -13.84
C PRO A 50 9.08 4.62 -13.32
N GLY A 51 10.17 4.53 -12.56
CA GLY A 51 10.78 5.70 -11.89
C GLY A 51 11.37 6.72 -12.87
N ASP A 52 11.87 6.27 -14.01
CA ASP A 52 12.39 7.11 -15.10
C ASP A 52 11.31 7.97 -15.74
N ALA A 53 10.11 7.43 -15.98
CA ALA A 53 8.96 8.18 -16.51
C ALA A 53 8.43 9.30 -15.57
N CYS A 54 8.98 9.42 -14.36
CA CYS A 54 8.64 10.52 -13.45
C CYS A 54 9.39 11.82 -13.79
N ASP A 55 10.48 11.75 -14.55
CA ASP A 55 11.27 12.92 -14.94
C ASP A 55 10.49 13.88 -15.85
N GLU A 56 9.64 13.35 -16.72
CA GLU A 56 8.83 14.12 -17.69
C GLU A 56 7.84 15.07 -17.00
N TYR A 57 7.31 14.67 -15.83
CA TYR A 57 6.23 15.39 -15.16
C TYR A 57 6.69 16.22 -13.96
N VAL A 58 7.58 15.66 -13.14
CA VAL A 58 7.97 16.28 -11.86
C VAL A 58 9.46 16.65 -11.86
N LYS A 59 10.21 16.31 -12.93
CA LYS A 59 11.66 16.54 -13.05
C LYS A 59 12.43 15.95 -11.88
N ILE A 60 12.15 14.69 -11.57
CA ILE A 60 12.80 13.93 -10.51
C ILE A 60 13.55 12.77 -11.14
N ASP A 61 14.80 12.57 -10.71
CA ASP A 61 15.61 11.43 -11.11
C ASP A 61 14.97 10.08 -10.70
N ALA A 62 15.14 9.05 -11.52
CA ALA A 62 14.52 7.74 -11.33
C ALA A 62 14.83 7.12 -9.96
N PHE A 63 16.06 7.24 -9.47
CA PHE A 63 16.43 6.71 -8.15
C PHE A 63 15.73 7.47 -7.03
N THR A 64 15.63 8.79 -7.16
CA THR A 64 14.93 9.63 -6.19
C THR A 64 13.43 9.31 -6.18
N ALA A 65 12.82 9.05 -7.33
CA ALA A 65 11.42 8.64 -7.43
C ALA A 65 11.17 7.28 -6.75
N ILE A 66 12.04 6.30 -6.97
CA ILE A 66 11.98 4.97 -6.33
C ILE A 66 12.18 5.09 -4.81
N GLU A 67 13.11 5.91 -4.35
CA GLU A 67 13.33 6.13 -2.92
C GLU A 67 12.14 6.83 -2.27
N CYS A 68 11.57 7.85 -2.93
CA CYS A 68 10.31 8.47 -2.49
C CYS A 68 9.21 7.44 -2.34
N LEU A 69 9.06 6.52 -3.29
CA LEU A 69 8.05 5.44 -3.23
C LEU A 69 8.28 4.53 -2.01
N LYS A 70 9.52 4.12 -1.75
CA LYS A 70 9.84 3.29 -0.57
C LYS A 70 9.51 4.00 0.74
N GLN A 71 9.93 5.25 0.89
CA GLN A 71 9.68 6.04 2.10
C GLN A 71 8.18 6.32 2.28
N PHE A 72 7.48 6.60 1.18
CA PHE A 72 6.04 6.81 1.20
C PHE A 72 5.30 5.56 1.65
N CYS A 73 5.62 4.38 1.11
CA CYS A 73 4.99 3.12 1.53
C CYS A 73 5.23 2.84 3.01
N LYS A 74 6.46 3.03 3.50
CA LYS A 74 6.78 2.89 4.94
C LYS A 74 5.94 3.83 5.79
N GLY A 75 5.86 5.11 5.41
CA GLY A 75 5.08 6.11 6.15
C GLY A 75 3.59 5.86 6.12
N VAL A 76 3.03 5.50 4.96
CA VAL A 76 1.61 5.17 4.83
C VAL A 76 1.25 3.93 5.66
N ILE A 77 2.08 2.89 5.64
CA ILE A 77 1.86 1.71 6.49
C ILE A 77 1.90 2.14 7.95
N HIS A 78 2.95 2.82 8.40
CA HIS A 78 3.07 3.23 9.80
C HIS A 78 1.87 4.08 10.29
N LEU A 79 1.43 5.06 9.49
CA LEU A 79 0.37 5.99 9.87
C LEU A 79 -1.04 5.39 9.78
N TYR A 80 -1.26 4.50 8.82
CA TYR A 80 -2.61 4.06 8.46
C TYR A 80 -2.84 2.56 8.64
N GLU A 81 -1.84 1.77 9.00
CA GLU A 81 -2.00 0.32 9.18
C GLU A 81 -3.07 -0.01 10.22
N GLY A 82 -3.02 0.61 11.40
CA GLY A 82 -3.99 0.37 12.47
C GLY A 82 -5.42 0.82 12.15
N ILE A 83 -5.62 1.66 11.13
CA ILE A 83 -6.93 2.24 10.80
C ILE A 83 -7.50 1.60 9.54
N TYR A 84 -6.72 1.58 8.46
CA TYR A 84 -7.20 1.29 7.10
C TYR A 84 -6.58 0.05 6.48
N LEU A 85 -5.38 -0.40 6.90
CA LEU A 85 -4.73 -1.59 6.33
C LEU A 85 -4.85 -2.85 7.21
N ARG A 86 -5.39 -2.72 8.42
CA ARG A 86 -5.72 -3.85 9.28
C ARG A 86 -6.87 -4.68 8.72
N LYS A 87 -7.02 -5.91 9.22
CA LYS A 87 -8.22 -6.71 8.97
C LYS A 87 -9.46 -5.94 9.45
N PRO A 88 -10.52 -5.82 8.63
CA PRO A 88 -11.77 -5.20 9.04
C PRO A 88 -12.34 -5.91 10.28
N ASN A 89 -12.78 -5.13 11.26
CA ASN A 89 -13.50 -5.66 12.42
C ASN A 89 -15.02 -5.70 12.11
N ALA A 90 -15.83 -6.14 13.07
CA ALA A 90 -17.27 -6.25 12.88
C ALA A 90 -17.93 -4.88 12.57
N GLU A 91 -17.44 -3.80 13.18
CA GLU A 91 -17.94 -2.44 12.98
C GLU A 91 -17.58 -1.90 11.59
N ASP A 92 -16.35 -2.11 11.13
CA ASP A 92 -15.93 -1.75 9.77
C ASP A 92 -16.76 -2.49 8.74
N LEU A 93 -17.03 -3.78 9.00
CA LEU A 93 -17.86 -4.60 8.13
C LEU A 93 -19.27 -4.04 8.07
N GLU A 94 -19.91 -3.79 9.22
CA GLU A 94 -21.26 -3.22 9.27
C GLU A 94 -21.34 -1.88 8.53
N ARG A 95 -20.37 -0.99 8.76
CA ARG A 95 -20.29 0.30 8.07
C ARG A 95 -20.15 0.13 6.55
N LEU A 96 -19.29 -0.79 6.10
CA LEU A 96 -19.09 -1.08 4.68
C LEU A 96 -20.34 -1.68 4.04
N LEU A 97 -21.08 -2.53 4.77
CA LEU A 97 -22.33 -3.13 4.29
C LEU A 97 -23.44 -2.08 4.13
N ARG A 98 -23.62 -1.19 5.12
CA ARG A 98 -24.59 -0.08 5.02
C ARG A 98 -24.29 0.81 3.81
N VAL A 99 -23.03 1.21 3.63
CA VAL A 99 -22.62 2.03 2.47
C VAL A 99 -22.84 1.30 1.14
N ALA A 100 -22.70 -0.03 1.10
CA ALA A 100 -22.95 -0.83 -0.10
C ALA A 100 -24.45 -0.93 -0.40
N GLU A 101 -25.31 -1.11 0.61
CA GLU A 101 -26.77 -1.08 0.47
C GLU A 101 -27.25 0.27 -0.05
N ASP A 102 -26.78 1.39 0.53
CA ASP A 102 -27.08 2.75 0.09
C ASP A 102 -26.69 2.99 -1.38
N ARG A 103 -25.67 2.28 -1.87
CA ARG A 103 -25.18 2.35 -3.25
C ARG A 103 -25.84 1.33 -4.18
N GLY A 104 -26.79 0.52 -3.71
CA GLY A 104 -27.50 -0.46 -4.52
C GLY A 104 -26.76 -1.78 -4.74
N PHE A 105 -25.83 -2.16 -3.86
CA PHE A 105 -25.09 -3.44 -3.91
C PHE A 105 -25.48 -4.41 -2.76
N PRO A 106 -26.74 -4.90 -2.71
CA PRO A 106 -27.22 -5.75 -1.62
C PRO A 106 -26.50 -7.11 -1.54
N GLY A 107 -25.93 -7.60 -2.65
CA GLY A 107 -25.21 -8.88 -2.72
C GLY A 107 -23.80 -8.89 -2.09
N MET A 108 -23.27 -7.73 -1.67
CA MET A 108 -21.93 -7.63 -1.08
C MET A 108 -21.87 -8.34 0.29
N ILE A 109 -23.00 -8.42 1.01
CA ILE A 109 -23.16 -9.10 2.31
C ILE A 109 -22.71 -10.57 2.23
N ALA A 110 -23.15 -11.27 1.19
CA ALA A 110 -22.86 -12.69 0.99
C ALA A 110 -21.42 -12.95 0.56
N HIS A 111 -20.70 -11.98 -0.01
CA HIS A 111 -19.30 -12.18 -0.40
C HIS A 111 -18.32 -11.84 0.71
N VAL A 112 -18.62 -10.81 1.51
CA VAL A 112 -17.69 -10.33 2.55
C VAL A 112 -17.77 -11.18 3.83
N ARG A 113 -18.96 -11.62 4.26
CA ARG A 113 -19.07 -12.57 5.40
C ARG A 113 -18.41 -13.90 5.08
N THR A 114 -18.71 -14.46 3.91
CA THR A 114 -18.16 -15.74 3.47
C THR A 114 -16.64 -15.67 3.33
N ARG A 115 -16.04 -14.59 2.81
CA ARG A 115 -14.56 -14.46 2.83
C ARG A 115 -13.97 -14.36 4.24
N ALA A 116 -14.64 -13.68 5.17
CA ALA A 116 -14.14 -13.58 6.55
C ALA A 116 -14.16 -14.94 7.27
N GLU A 117 -15.13 -15.79 6.93
CA GLU A 117 -15.33 -17.16 7.43
C GLU A 117 -14.47 -18.20 6.69
N LEU A 118 -14.18 -18.01 5.40
CA LEU A 118 -13.43 -18.95 4.54
C LEU A 118 -11.90 -18.87 4.66
N TYR A 119 -11.35 -17.88 5.38
CA TYR A 119 -9.92 -17.90 5.72
C TYR A 119 -9.68 -18.83 6.92
N ASP A 120 -9.87 -20.13 6.70
CA ASP A 120 -9.37 -21.14 7.62
C ASP A 120 -7.83 -21.13 7.55
N LYS A 121 -7.21 -20.41 8.49
CA LYS A 121 -5.76 -20.33 8.62
C LYS A 121 -5.15 -21.72 8.83
N VAL A 122 -5.85 -22.63 9.51
CA VAL A 122 -5.34 -23.96 9.83
C VAL A 122 -5.29 -24.79 8.55
N GLY A 123 -6.40 -24.86 7.81
CA GLY A 123 -6.45 -25.51 6.51
C GLY A 123 -5.48 -24.90 5.49
N HIS A 124 -5.34 -23.57 5.45
CA HIS A 124 -4.38 -22.91 4.56
C HIS A 124 -2.93 -23.25 4.89
N LEU A 125 -2.55 -23.29 6.17
CA LEU A 125 -1.20 -23.67 6.59
C LEU A 125 -0.93 -25.16 6.36
N GLN A 126 -1.91 -26.04 6.59
CA GLN A 126 -1.80 -27.47 6.28
C GLN A 126 -1.58 -27.70 4.79
N LEU A 127 -2.43 -27.13 3.92
CA LEU A 127 -2.27 -27.25 2.48
C LEU A 127 -0.92 -26.73 1.98
N LYS A 128 -0.41 -25.65 2.59
CA LYS A 128 0.93 -25.13 2.29
C LYS A 128 2.02 -26.11 2.70
N ASN A 129 1.95 -26.68 3.90
CA ASN A 129 2.93 -27.65 4.39
C ASN A 129 2.90 -28.95 3.56
N ASP A 130 1.71 -29.43 3.21
CA ASP A 130 1.52 -30.62 2.37
C ASP A 130 2.10 -30.41 0.97
N LEU A 131 1.90 -29.21 0.40
CA LEU A 131 2.50 -28.84 -0.88
C LEU A 131 4.03 -28.82 -0.81
N ILE A 132 4.60 -28.23 0.25
CA ILE A 132 6.05 -28.22 0.47
C ILE A 132 6.59 -29.65 0.62
N HIS A 133 5.93 -30.49 1.40
CA HIS A 133 6.29 -31.90 1.54
C HIS A 133 6.22 -32.66 0.22
N HIS A 134 5.18 -32.44 -0.59
CA HIS A 134 5.03 -33.06 -1.90
C HIS A 134 6.15 -32.63 -2.86
N ILE A 135 6.46 -31.34 -2.91
CA ILE A 135 7.57 -30.80 -3.72
C ILE A 135 8.90 -31.40 -3.25
N TRP A 136 9.13 -31.48 -1.94
CA TRP A 136 10.35 -32.06 -1.39
C TRP A 136 10.49 -33.55 -1.69
N GLN A 137 9.39 -34.32 -1.64
CA GLN A 137 9.39 -35.74 -2.03
C GLN A 137 9.64 -35.93 -3.52
N LYS A 138 9.07 -35.06 -4.36
CA LYS A 138 9.12 -35.18 -5.82
C LYS A 138 10.43 -34.68 -6.42
N PHE A 139 11.08 -33.70 -5.81
CA PHE A 139 12.25 -33.02 -6.36
C PHE A 139 13.46 -32.98 -5.42
N GLY A 140 13.31 -33.35 -4.14
CA GLY A 140 14.38 -33.32 -3.13
C GLY A 140 15.33 -34.52 -3.16
N PHE A 141 15.01 -35.56 -3.95
CA PHE A 141 15.89 -36.71 -4.19
C PHE A 141 16.27 -36.82 -5.68
N ASN A 142 16.84 -35.75 -6.23
CA ASN A 142 17.77 -35.92 -7.36
C ASN A 142 19.16 -36.17 -6.78
N GLN A 143 19.56 -37.44 -6.83
CA GLN A 143 20.90 -37.92 -6.51
C GLN A 143 21.95 -37.09 -7.27
N ILE A 144 22.92 -36.56 -6.52
CA ILE A 144 24.30 -36.45 -7.01
C ILE A 144 24.88 -37.87 -7.00
#